data_AF-A0A6N2JG81-F1
#
_entry.id   AF-A0A6N2JG81-F1
#
_cell.length_a   1.000
_cell.length_b   1.000
_cell.length_c   1.000
_cell.angle_alpha   90.00
_cell.angle_beta   90.00
_cell.angle_gamma   90.00
#
_symmetry.space_group_name_H-M   'P 1'
#
loop_
_entity.id
_entity.type
_entity.pdbx_description
1 polymer ?
#
loop_
_entity_poly.entity_id
_entity_poly.type
_entity_poly.pdbx_seq_one_letter_code
_entity_poly.pdbx_strand_id
1 'polypeptide(L)'
;MAIAITETEYISSKELKELHGFTDPSIKKFLGECDMTQSNPKSKSAAPIRLYSIERVNAVLADQAFIEWQNKKQSSTSKQKQAVVNIEVVSKTEAIETRQDPQIEAFDFDGGLSDLKTADWDDFQWEYFRVEHENKFSEEQKLHAVITVKKMLAASYWFVPDDFFNAFSQYGKGGTDIPDLVHAYKSSILTNGWRGIPLTSLMICDRKSPTKMMLDAGHHRWNALKELWEAKELTTDFKIPVFDLKRLRPIVRDQYNPSLEFALRFAVTGGTLGHDFALRVIAKNWFTRLCTGVDCSY
;
A
#
# COMPACT_ATOMS: atom_id res chain seq x y z
N MET A 1 -32.29 29.97 -8.92
CA MET A 1 -30.92 29.79 -9.47
C MET A 1 -29.94 30.37 -8.48
N ALA A 2 -29.15 29.52 -7.83
CA ALA A 2 -28.00 29.93 -7.03
C ALA A 2 -26.87 28.95 -7.40
N ILE A 3 -25.84 29.48 -8.04
CA ILE A 3 -24.73 28.71 -8.61
C ILE A 3 -23.79 28.34 -7.47
N ALA A 4 -23.43 27.05 -7.44
CA ALA A 4 -22.51 26.43 -6.50
C ALA A 4 -21.13 27.09 -6.54
N ILE A 5 -20.52 27.28 -5.36
CA ILE A 5 -19.13 27.71 -5.22
C ILE A 5 -18.26 26.44 -5.21
N THR A 6 -17.30 26.41 -6.11
CA THR A 6 -16.36 25.33 -6.44
C THR A 6 -15.33 25.08 -5.32
N GLU A 7 -15.38 23.93 -4.66
CA GLU A 7 -14.54 23.57 -3.50
C GLU A 7 -13.21 22.83 -3.85
N THR A 8 -12.57 23.08 -5.00
CA THR A 8 -11.34 22.33 -5.39
C THR A 8 -10.22 23.18 -6.01
N GLU A 9 -10.04 24.43 -5.57
CA GLU A 9 -8.97 25.29 -6.10
C GLU A 9 -7.80 25.52 -5.14
N TYR A 10 -7.98 25.30 -3.84
CA TYR A 10 -7.00 25.69 -2.82
C TYR A 10 -6.73 24.60 -1.76
N ILE A 11 -5.49 24.56 -1.26
CA ILE A 11 -5.01 23.67 -0.19
C ILE A 11 -4.44 24.48 0.98
N SER A 12 -4.72 24.06 2.22
CA SER A 12 -4.24 24.77 3.40
C SER A 12 -2.78 24.51 3.74
N SER A 13 -2.15 25.42 4.47
CA SER A 13 -0.79 25.23 4.99
C SER A 13 -0.63 24.00 5.88
N LYS A 14 -1.71 23.59 6.56
CA LYS A 14 -1.73 22.35 7.36
C LYS A 14 -1.70 21.13 6.45
N GLU A 15 -2.56 21.11 5.43
CA GLU A 15 -2.62 20.04 4.44
C GLU A 15 -1.33 19.95 3.62
N LEU A 16 -0.66 21.07 3.31
CA LEU A 16 0.66 21.04 2.67
C LEU A 16 1.71 20.31 3.53
N LYS A 17 1.69 20.49 4.85
CA LYS A 17 2.61 19.79 5.75
C LYS A 17 2.26 18.32 5.90
N GLU A 18 0.97 18.01 6.05
CA GLU A 18 0.48 16.66 6.31
C GLU A 18 0.46 15.77 5.05
N LEU A 19 0.05 16.31 3.91
CA LEU A 19 -0.14 15.58 2.65
C LEU A 19 1.07 15.64 1.72
N HIS A 20 1.85 16.73 1.78
CA HIS A 20 2.95 16.97 0.82
C HIS A 20 4.32 17.13 1.50
N GLY A 21 4.41 16.88 2.82
CA GLY A 21 5.68 16.88 3.56
C GLY A 21 6.38 18.24 3.61
N PHE A 22 5.67 19.32 3.33
CA PHE A 22 6.21 20.67 3.44
C PHE A 22 6.55 20.99 4.91
N THR A 23 7.57 21.80 5.12
CA THR A 23 7.84 22.51 6.38
C THR A 23 7.65 24.02 6.20
N ASP A 24 7.45 24.78 7.27
CA ASP A 24 7.30 26.25 7.18
C ASP A 24 8.41 26.95 6.36
N PRO A 25 9.71 26.57 6.50
CA PRO A 25 10.76 27.11 5.64
C PRO A 25 10.59 26.75 4.16
N SER A 26 10.12 25.54 3.84
CA SER A 26 9.91 25.12 2.45
C SER A 26 8.68 25.76 1.82
N ILE A 27 7.61 25.98 2.60
CA ILE A 27 6.44 26.73 2.14
C ILE A 27 6.89 28.15 1.77
N LYS A 28 7.66 28.80 2.65
CA LYS A 28 8.19 30.15 2.37
C LYS A 28 9.14 30.18 1.16
N LYS A 29 9.97 29.14 1.00
CA LYS A 29 10.98 29.06 -0.06
C LYS A 29 10.40 28.80 -1.44
N PHE A 30 9.42 27.88 -1.55
CA PHE A 30 8.93 27.38 -2.83
C PHE A 30 7.54 27.89 -3.20
N LEU A 31 6.68 28.13 -2.21
CA LEU A 31 5.30 28.62 -2.44
C LEU A 31 5.14 30.11 -2.13
N GLY A 32 6.00 30.67 -1.26
CA GLY A 32 5.97 32.08 -0.92
C GLY A 32 4.74 32.48 -0.11
N GLU A 33 4.13 33.61 -0.47
CA GLU A 33 2.92 34.13 0.19
C GLU A 33 1.68 33.30 -0.18
N CYS A 34 0.74 33.21 0.75
CA CYS A 34 -0.51 32.49 0.53
C CYS A 34 -1.43 33.28 -0.40
N ASP A 35 -2.19 32.58 -1.24
CA ASP A 35 -3.11 33.19 -2.21
C ASP A 35 -4.36 33.72 -1.51
N MET A 36 -4.81 33.01 -0.48
CA MET A 36 -5.97 33.40 0.30
C MET A 36 -5.76 33.11 1.79
N THR A 37 -6.51 33.84 2.61
CA THR A 37 -6.65 33.53 4.03
C THR A 37 -8.11 33.33 4.37
N GLN A 38 -8.40 32.30 5.16
CA GLN A 38 -9.75 31.97 5.61
C GLN A 38 -9.81 32.06 7.13
N SER A 39 -10.91 32.59 7.66
CA SER A 39 -11.14 32.61 9.11
C SER A 39 -11.15 31.19 9.66
N ASN A 40 -10.48 31.00 10.81
CA ASN A 40 -10.39 29.68 11.41
C ASN A 40 -11.77 29.24 11.94
N PRO A 41 -12.34 28.13 11.47
CA PRO A 41 -13.68 27.70 11.86
C PRO A 41 -13.76 27.27 13.33
N LYS A 42 -12.62 26.97 13.97
CA LYS A 42 -12.58 26.54 15.37
C LYS A 42 -12.59 27.69 16.37
N SER A 43 -12.18 28.90 15.97
CA SER A 43 -12.25 30.09 16.81
C SER A 43 -12.03 31.35 15.99
N LYS A 44 -12.88 32.36 16.19
CA LYS A 44 -12.75 33.69 15.57
C LYS A 44 -11.48 34.45 16.02
N SER A 45 -10.89 34.08 17.15
CA SER A 45 -9.66 34.69 17.67
C SER A 45 -8.37 33.94 17.27
N ALA A 46 -8.48 32.78 16.63
CA ALA A 46 -7.32 32.02 16.17
C ALA A 46 -6.77 32.58 14.86
N ALA A 47 -5.48 32.33 14.61
CA ALA A 47 -4.81 32.77 13.39
C ALA A 47 -5.56 32.26 12.13
N PRO A 48 -5.78 33.13 11.11
CA PRO A 48 -6.40 32.73 9.85
C PRO A 48 -5.63 31.60 9.16
N ILE A 49 -6.36 30.68 8.54
CA ILE A 49 -5.80 29.58 7.76
C ILE A 49 -5.26 30.15 6.45
N ARG A 50 -4.02 29.80 6.13
CA ARG A 50 -3.37 30.19 4.87
C ARG A 50 -3.67 29.14 3.81
N LEU A 51 -4.12 29.59 2.64
CA LEU A 51 -4.51 28.76 1.51
C LEU A 51 -3.61 29.04 0.30
N TYR A 52 -3.30 27.98 -0.44
CA TYR A 52 -2.41 27.98 -1.60
C TYR A 52 -3.12 27.33 -2.78
N SER A 53 -3.00 27.86 -3.99
CA SER A 53 -3.64 27.25 -5.15
C SER A 53 -3.04 25.88 -5.47
N ILE A 54 -3.91 24.91 -5.78
CA ILE A 54 -3.49 23.54 -6.06
C ILE A 54 -2.59 23.49 -7.30
N GLU A 55 -2.86 24.31 -8.32
CA GLU A 55 -2.04 24.38 -9.54
C GLU A 55 -0.58 24.79 -9.23
N ARG A 56 -0.39 25.80 -8.37
CA ARG A 56 0.94 26.26 -7.98
C ARG A 56 1.66 25.22 -7.14
N VAL A 57 0.93 24.55 -6.25
CA VAL A 57 1.48 23.46 -5.44
C VAL A 57 1.92 22.30 -6.32
N ASN A 58 1.12 21.92 -7.32
CA ASN A 58 1.48 20.88 -8.27
C ASN A 58 2.69 21.26 -9.13
N ALA A 59 2.80 22.53 -9.55
CA ALA A 59 3.97 23.03 -10.27
C ALA A 59 5.24 22.92 -9.43
N VAL A 60 5.18 23.26 -8.13
CA VAL A 60 6.31 23.10 -7.20
C VAL A 60 6.65 21.63 -6.94
N LEU A 61 5.65 20.76 -6.82
CA LEU A 61 5.87 19.32 -6.63
C LEU A 61 6.54 18.66 -7.83
N ALA A 62 6.29 19.18 -9.03
CA ALA A 62 6.93 18.74 -10.28
C ALA A 62 8.29 19.42 -10.53
N ASP A 63 8.67 20.43 -9.74
CA ASP A 63 9.92 21.16 -9.90
C ASP A 63 11.12 20.32 -9.42
N GLN A 64 12.11 20.17 -10.31
CA GLN A 64 13.36 19.48 -10.03
C GLN A 64 14.10 20.07 -8.82
N ALA A 65 14.02 21.39 -8.60
CA ALA A 65 14.66 22.04 -7.46
C ALA A 65 14.01 21.65 -6.11
N PHE A 66 12.71 21.38 -6.10
CA PHE A 66 11.98 20.89 -4.93
C PHE A 66 12.32 19.42 -4.65
N ILE A 67 12.34 18.59 -5.70
CA ILE A 67 12.72 17.17 -5.64
C ILE A 67 14.14 17.00 -5.08
N GLU A 68 15.11 17.76 -5.60
CA GLU A 68 16.50 17.74 -5.11
C GLU A 68 16.62 18.20 -3.66
N TRP A 69 15.84 19.21 -3.27
CA TRP A 69 15.83 19.69 -1.89
C TRP A 69 15.27 18.63 -0.93
N GLN A 70 14.19 17.92 -1.29
CA GLN A 70 13.68 16.81 -0.50
C GLN A 70 14.70 15.67 -0.35
N ASN A 71 15.37 15.31 -1.46
CA ASN A 71 16.40 14.27 -1.47
C ASN A 71 17.63 14.64 -0.61
N LYS A 72 18.06 15.91 -0.62
CA LYS A 72 19.15 16.42 0.25
C LYS A 72 18.78 16.38 1.73
N LYS A 73 17.51 16.58 2.08
CA LYS A 73 17.05 16.52 3.47
C LYS A 73 17.09 15.10 4.03
N GLN A 74 16.76 14.10 3.21
CA GLN A 74 16.86 12.68 3.55
C GLN A 74 18.32 12.24 3.74
N SER A 75 19.25 12.68 2.87
CA SER A 75 20.67 12.36 3.02
C SER A 75 21.33 13.04 4.23
N SER A 76 20.85 14.22 4.63
CA SER A 76 21.31 14.93 5.83
C SER A 76 20.89 14.25 7.15
N THR A 77 19.69 13.68 7.19
CA THR A 77 19.22 12.90 8.36
C THR A 77 19.90 11.53 8.46
N SER A 78 20.35 10.97 7.33
CA SER A 78 21.13 9.72 7.31
C SER A 78 22.57 9.91 7.80
N LYS A 79 23.21 11.06 7.53
CA LYS A 79 24.55 11.40 8.04
C LYS A 79 24.58 11.67 9.55
N GLN A 80 23.49 12.16 10.14
CA GLN A 80 23.39 12.34 11.60
C GLN A 80 23.26 11.01 12.37
N LYS A 81 22.77 9.93 11.74
CA LYS A 81 22.75 8.58 12.34
C LYS A 81 24.06 7.80 12.15
N GLN A 82 24.86 8.13 11.14
CA GLN A 82 26.16 7.48 10.91
C GLN A 82 27.32 8.06 11.74
N ALA A 83 27.16 9.24 12.36
CA ALA A 83 28.20 9.84 13.20
C ALA A 83 28.38 9.16 14.58
N VAL A 84 27.53 8.18 14.94
CA VAL A 84 27.57 7.51 16.27
C VAL A 84 28.13 6.07 16.19
N VAL A 85 28.47 5.56 15.00
CA VAL A 85 29.04 4.21 14.83
C VAL A 85 30.29 4.28 13.96
N ASN A 86 31.32 4.97 14.45
CA ASN A 86 32.69 4.78 13.99
C ASN A 86 33.51 4.27 15.18
N ILE A 87 33.51 2.95 15.36
CA ILE A 87 34.58 2.25 16.08
C ILE A 87 35.13 1.18 15.14
N GLU A 88 36.32 1.52 14.66
CA GLU A 88 37.47 0.65 14.39
C GLU A 88 37.32 -0.57 13.46
N VAL A 89 37.85 -0.32 12.27
CA VAL A 89 38.43 -1.25 11.30
C VAL A 89 39.55 -2.09 11.95
N VAL A 90 39.45 -3.43 11.88
CA VAL A 90 40.62 -4.30 11.79
C VAL A 90 40.36 -5.43 10.78
N SER A 91 41.31 -5.52 9.85
CA SER A 91 41.46 -6.42 8.72
C SER A 91 41.73 -7.88 9.11
N LYS A 92 41.15 -8.83 8.38
CA LYS A 92 41.88 -10.03 7.94
C LYS A 92 41.17 -10.79 6.81
N THR A 93 41.92 -10.94 5.74
CA THR A 93 41.72 -11.80 4.58
C THR A 93 41.62 -13.26 5.02
N GLU A 94 40.64 -14.02 4.52
CA GLU A 94 40.80 -15.44 4.20
C GLU A 94 39.66 -15.95 3.31
N ALA A 95 40.01 -16.92 2.48
CA ALA A 95 39.29 -17.40 1.32
C ALA A 95 37.89 -17.94 1.63
N ILE A 96 36.93 -17.64 0.76
CA ILE A 96 35.63 -18.31 0.75
C ILE A 96 35.46 -18.95 -0.62
N GLU A 97 35.55 -20.28 -0.58
CA GLU A 97 35.12 -21.21 -1.62
C GLU A 97 33.75 -20.80 -2.17
N THR A 98 33.65 -20.79 -3.49
CA THR A 98 32.43 -20.73 -4.28
C THR A 98 31.44 -21.81 -3.82
N ARG A 99 30.60 -21.49 -2.84
CA ARG A 99 29.29 -22.11 -2.69
C ARG A 99 28.39 -21.45 -3.72
N GLN A 100 28.07 -22.18 -4.78
CA GLN A 100 26.93 -21.86 -5.62
C GLN A 100 25.69 -21.94 -4.72
N ASP A 101 25.23 -20.78 -4.26
CA ASP A 101 23.85 -20.65 -3.79
C ASP A 101 22.96 -21.12 -4.94
N PRO A 102 21.96 -22.00 -4.70
CA PRO A 102 20.96 -22.28 -5.71
C PRO A 102 20.33 -20.93 -6.09
N GLN A 103 20.51 -20.53 -7.35
CA GLN A 103 19.79 -19.38 -7.90
C GLN A 103 18.31 -19.72 -7.81
N ILE A 104 17.64 -19.22 -6.77
CA ILE A 104 16.19 -19.18 -6.71
C ILE A 104 15.80 -18.23 -7.86
N GLU A 105 15.33 -18.80 -8.97
CA GLU A 105 14.90 -18.03 -10.12
C GLU A 105 13.76 -17.11 -9.67
N ALA A 106 13.99 -15.80 -9.82
CA ALA A 106 12.98 -14.80 -9.55
C ALA A 106 11.83 -14.96 -10.56
N PHE A 107 10.59 -14.72 -10.12
CA PHE A 107 9.44 -14.74 -11.04
C PHE A 107 9.60 -13.66 -12.12
N ASP A 108 9.38 -14.03 -13.39
CA ASP A 108 9.40 -13.09 -14.52
C ASP A 108 8.09 -12.29 -14.56
N PHE A 109 8.12 -11.09 -13.97
CA PHE A 109 6.99 -10.17 -13.99
C PHE A 109 6.74 -9.51 -15.36
N ASP A 110 7.75 -9.45 -16.23
CA ASP A 110 7.64 -8.78 -17.53
C ASP A 110 6.87 -9.67 -18.54
N GLY A 111 7.09 -10.99 -18.49
CA GLY A 111 6.39 -11.96 -19.34
C GLY A 111 5.25 -12.72 -18.64
N GLY A 112 5.45 -13.16 -17.40
CA GLY A 112 4.64 -14.20 -16.77
C GLY A 112 3.26 -13.77 -16.26
N LEU A 113 3.03 -12.48 -16.01
CA LEU A 113 1.75 -12.00 -15.47
C LEU A 113 0.56 -12.20 -16.42
N SER A 114 0.79 -12.25 -17.73
CA SER A 114 -0.27 -12.41 -18.72
C SER A 114 -0.90 -13.81 -18.67
N ASP A 115 -0.09 -14.82 -18.33
CA ASP A 115 -0.49 -16.23 -18.32
C ASP A 115 -1.22 -16.65 -17.04
N LEU A 116 -1.16 -15.82 -15.99
CA LEU A 116 -1.73 -16.09 -14.67
C LEU A 116 -3.20 -15.66 -14.49
N LYS A 117 -3.86 -15.09 -15.51
CA LYS A 117 -5.20 -14.47 -15.36
C LYS A 117 -6.38 -15.45 -15.41
N THR A 118 -6.15 -16.74 -15.18
CA THR A 118 -7.21 -17.76 -15.19
C THR A 118 -8.06 -17.65 -13.92
N ALA A 119 -9.37 -17.44 -14.08
CA ALA A 119 -10.31 -17.30 -12.96
C ALA A 119 -11.08 -18.60 -12.73
N ASP A 120 -11.03 -19.13 -11.50
CA ASP A 120 -11.81 -20.31 -11.08
C ASP A 120 -12.78 -20.02 -9.91
N TRP A 121 -12.86 -18.77 -9.44
CA TRP A 121 -13.43 -18.48 -8.12
C TRP A 121 -14.39 -17.27 -8.14
N ASP A 122 -15.67 -17.50 -8.46
CA ASP A 122 -16.71 -16.44 -8.54
C ASP A 122 -17.77 -16.51 -7.40
N ASP A 123 -17.55 -17.32 -6.36
CA ASP A 123 -18.51 -17.49 -5.26
C ASP A 123 -18.15 -16.73 -3.99
N PHE A 124 -17.58 -15.52 -4.11
CA PHE A 124 -17.31 -14.70 -2.93
C PHE A 124 -18.61 -14.19 -2.28
N GLN A 125 -18.79 -14.46 -0.98
CA GLN A 125 -19.95 -14.08 -0.19
C GLN A 125 -19.56 -13.19 1.02
N TRP A 126 -20.54 -12.52 1.62
CA TRP A 126 -20.29 -11.55 2.71
C TRP A 126 -19.66 -12.21 3.95
N GLU A 127 -19.98 -13.46 4.22
CA GLU A 127 -19.48 -14.25 5.36
C GLU A 127 -17.97 -14.48 5.32
N TYR A 128 -17.34 -14.26 4.16
CA TYR A 128 -15.90 -14.34 4.01
C TYR A 128 -15.18 -13.05 4.41
N PHE A 129 -15.90 -11.97 4.69
CA PHE A 129 -15.32 -10.83 5.39
C PHE A 129 -15.17 -11.14 6.88
N ARG A 130 -13.98 -10.85 7.43
CA ARG A 130 -13.73 -10.86 8.87
C ARG A 130 -14.01 -9.45 9.40
N VAL A 131 -15.22 -9.22 9.90
CA VAL A 131 -15.56 -7.93 10.52
C VAL A 131 -15.41 -8.06 12.04
N GLU A 132 -14.43 -7.36 12.63
CA GLU A 132 -14.09 -7.48 14.06
C GLU A 132 -15.12 -6.84 15.01
N HIS A 133 -16.06 -6.05 14.49
CA HIS A 133 -17.11 -5.40 15.26
C HIS A 133 -18.45 -5.50 14.54
N GLU A 134 -19.56 -5.53 15.29
CA GLU A 134 -20.92 -5.38 14.78
C GLU A 134 -21.17 -3.96 14.21
N ASN A 135 -20.34 -3.53 13.27
CA ASN A 135 -20.69 -2.42 12.41
C ASN A 135 -21.94 -2.87 11.65
N LYS A 136 -23.07 -2.21 11.94
CA LYS A 136 -24.32 -2.41 11.22
C LYS A 136 -24.16 -1.87 9.79
N PHE A 137 -23.50 -2.65 8.93
CA PHE A 137 -23.47 -2.37 7.51
C PHE A 137 -24.87 -2.56 6.94
N SER A 138 -25.32 -1.60 6.12
CA SER A 138 -26.55 -1.77 5.37
C SER A 138 -26.39 -2.88 4.33
N GLU A 139 -27.50 -3.50 3.90
CA GLU A 139 -27.47 -4.51 2.85
C GLU A 139 -26.86 -3.97 1.55
N GLU A 140 -27.07 -2.69 1.23
CA GLU A 140 -26.42 -2.05 0.08
C GLU A 140 -24.89 -2.00 0.25
N GLN A 141 -24.40 -1.66 1.44
CA GLN A 141 -22.96 -1.64 1.72
C GLN A 141 -22.33 -3.03 1.62
N LYS A 142 -23.01 -4.05 2.15
CA LYS A 142 -22.56 -5.44 2.05
C LYS A 142 -22.50 -5.91 0.61
N LEU A 143 -23.59 -5.72 -0.14
CA LEU A 143 -23.67 -6.07 -1.55
C LEU A 143 -22.60 -5.34 -2.36
N HIS A 144 -22.38 -4.05 -2.07
CA HIS A 144 -21.35 -3.28 -2.75
C HIS A 144 -19.95 -3.83 -2.50
N ALA A 145 -19.61 -4.17 -1.25
CA ALA A 145 -18.32 -4.75 -0.90
C ALA A 145 -18.12 -6.12 -1.56
N VAL A 146 -19.13 -6.98 -1.56
CA VAL A 146 -19.11 -8.29 -2.24
C VAL A 146 -18.84 -8.11 -3.74
N ILE A 147 -19.58 -7.23 -4.42
CA ILE A 147 -19.39 -6.96 -5.86
C ILE A 147 -17.98 -6.42 -6.13
N THR A 148 -17.47 -5.53 -5.28
CA THR A 148 -16.12 -4.99 -5.41
C THR A 148 -15.06 -6.09 -5.28
N VAL A 149 -15.17 -6.96 -4.28
CA VAL A 149 -14.21 -8.07 -4.12
C VAL A 149 -14.30 -9.08 -5.26
N LYS A 150 -15.51 -9.41 -5.76
CA LYS A 150 -15.66 -10.26 -6.95
C LYS A 150 -14.93 -9.67 -8.15
N LYS A 151 -15.09 -8.36 -8.39
CA LYS A 151 -14.34 -7.65 -9.45
C LYS A 151 -12.83 -7.68 -9.22
N MET A 152 -12.37 -7.57 -7.96
CA MET A 152 -10.95 -7.69 -7.62
C MET A 152 -10.44 -9.10 -7.92
N LEU A 153 -11.13 -10.16 -7.46
CA LEU A 153 -10.78 -11.55 -7.73
C LEU A 153 -10.73 -11.87 -9.24
N ALA A 154 -11.68 -11.36 -10.01
CA ALA A 154 -11.70 -11.50 -11.46
C ALA A 154 -10.53 -10.77 -12.17
N ALA A 155 -10.00 -9.72 -11.54
CA ALA A 155 -8.87 -8.94 -12.06
C ALA A 155 -7.51 -9.32 -11.46
N SER A 156 -7.49 -10.27 -10.51
CA SER A 156 -6.29 -10.79 -9.85
C SER A 156 -5.47 -11.69 -10.77
N TYR A 157 -4.19 -11.80 -10.43
CA TYR A 157 -3.30 -12.83 -10.95
C TYR A 157 -3.35 -14.05 -10.03
N TRP A 158 -3.49 -15.23 -10.60
CA TRP A 158 -3.67 -16.49 -9.87
C TRP A 158 -2.40 -17.34 -9.94
N PHE A 159 -1.58 -17.23 -8.91
CA PHE A 159 -0.26 -17.88 -8.83
C PHE A 159 -0.40 -19.32 -8.32
N VAL A 160 0.42 -20.24 -8.85
CA VAL A 160 0.73 -21.48 -8.10
C VAL A 160 1.59 -21.16 -6.88
N PRO A 161 1.62 -22.00 -5.83
CA PRO A 161 2.38 -21.72 -4.62
C PRO A 161 3.87 -21.42 -4.89
N ASP A 162 4.53 -22.18 -5.76
CA ASP A 162 5.95 -21.99 -6.05
C ASP A 162 6.22 -20.61 -6.67
N ASP A 163 5.48 -20.25 -7.73
CA ASP A 163 5.57 -18.93 -8.35
C ASP A 163 5.25 -17.82 -7.35
N PHE A 164 4.22 -18.00 -6.51
CA PHE A 164 3.84 -17.02 -5.50
C PHE A 164 4.97 -16.75 -4.50
N PHE A 165 5.57 -17.79 -3.92
CA PHE A 165 6.64 -17.62 -2.93
C PHE A 165 7.96 -17.18 -3.56
N ASN A 166 8.17 -17.42 -4.86
CA ASN A 166 9.28 -16.84 -5.62
C ASN A 166 9.03 -15.36 -5.97
N ALA A 167 7.77 -14.99 -6.20
CA ALA A 167 7.36 -13.65 -6.62
C ALA A 167 7.20 -12.65 -5.46
N PHE A 168 6.80 -13.09 -4.27
CA PHE A 168 6.34 -12.17 -3.22
C PHE A 168 7.03 -12.35 -1.86
N SER A 169 7.18 -11.22 -1.16
CA SER A 169 7.54 -11.16 0.26
C SER A 169 6.48 -10.35 1.04
N GLN A 170 6.30 -10.68 2.31
CA GLN A 170 5.36 -9.93 3.16
C GLN A 170 5.97 -8.59 3.58
N TYR A 171 5.29 -7.48 3.29
CA TYR A 171 5.74 -6.14 3.70
C TYR A 171 5.26 -5.76 5.10
N GLY A 172 6.10 -5.05 5.84
CA GLY A 172 5.82 -4.61 7.20
C GLY A 172 5.94 -5.74 8.23
N LYS A 173 5.96 -5.35 9.52
CA LYS A 173 5.70 -6.30 10.59
C LYS A 173 4.19 -6.33 10.72
N GLY A 174 3.54 -7.43 10.35
CA GLY A 174 2.12 -7.59 10.66
C GLY A 174 1.85 -7.26 12.13
N GLY A 175 0.60 -6.96 12.48
CA GLY A 175 0.21 -6.96 13.89
C GLY A 175 0.63 -8.28 14.54
N THR A 176 0.84 -8.30 15.87
CA THR A 176 1.24 -9.51 16.61
C THR A 176 0.45 -10.71 16.09
N ASP A 177 1.14 -11.75 15.63
CA ASP A 177 0.49 -12.95 15.12
C ASP A 177 -0.50 -13.44 16.17
N ILE A 178 -1.75 -13.59 15.76
CA ILE A 178 -2.80 -14.19 16.57
C ILE A 178 -2.81 -15.66 16.12
N PRO A 179 -2.20 -16.59 16.87
CA PRO A 179 -1.99 -17.97 16.42
C PRO A 179 -3.31 -18.66 16.03
N ASP A 180 -4.38 -18.33 16.74
CA ASP A 180 -5.74 -18.82 16.48
C ASP A 180 -6.23 -18.43 15.07
N LEU A 181 -5.85 -17.24 14.58
CA LEU A 181 -6.25 -16.75 13.27
C LEU A 181 -5.48 -17.44 12.14
N VAL A 182 -4.17 -17.65 12.33
CA VAL A 182 -3.34 -18.41 11.39
C VAL A 182 -3.85 -19.84 11.28
N HIS A 183 -4.15 -20.49 12.41
CA HIS A 183 -4.72 -21.83 12.40
C HIS A 183 -6.07 -21.89 11.68
N ALA A 184 -6.97 -20.92 11.94
CA ALA A 184 -8.26 -20.85 11.25
C ALA A 184 -8.11 -20.70 9.72
N TYR A 185 -7.12 -19.91 9.25
CA TYR A 185 -6.82 -19.82 7.83
C TYR A 185 -6.30 -21.13 7.25
N LYS A 186 -5.39 -21.82 7.95
CA LYS A 186 -4.90 -23.14 7.50
C LYS A 186 -6.04 -24.13 7.31
N SER A 187 -6.88 -24.29 8.33
CA SER A 187 -8.03 -25.21 8.28
C SER A 187 -9.01 -24.84 7.15
N SER A 188 -9.27 -23.54 6.97
CA SER A 188 -10.13 -23.07 5.89
C SER A 188 -9.54 -23.35 4.50
N ILE A 189 -8.23 -23.13 4.31
CA ILE A 189 -7.54 -23.36 3.04
C ILE A 189 -7.57 -24.84 2.66
N LEU A 190 -7.26 -25.73 3.60
CA LEU A 190 -7.27 -27.17 3.36
C LEU A 190 -8.67 -27.72 3.07
N THR A 191 -9.71 -27.18 3.71
CA THR A 191 -11.08 -27.68 3.57
C THR A 191 -11.79 -27.11 2.35
N ASN A 192 -11.58 -25.82 2.07
CA ASN A 192 -12.41 -25.05 1.15
C ASN A 192 -11.63 -24.36 0.03
N GLY A 193 -10.30 -24.53 -0.03
CA GLY A 193 -9.42 -23.76 -0.88
C GLY A 193 -9.41 -22.27 -0.54
N TRP A 194 -9.21 -21.42 -1.54
CA TRP A 194 -9.15 -19.97 -1.31
C TRP A 194 -10.55 -19.39 -1.02
N ARG A 195 -10.80 -19.01 0.24
CA ARG A 195 -11.99 -18.24 0.62
C ARG A 195 -11.60 -16.93 1.29
N GLY A 196 -11.90 -15.82 0.63
CA GLY A 196 -11.61 -14.48 1.14
C GLY A 196 -11.29 -13.48 0.05
N ILE A 197 -11.07 -12.23 0.47
CA ILE A 197 -10.51 -11.18 -0.38
C ILE A 197 -9.14 -11.61 -0.95
N PRO A 198 -8.74 -11.18 -2.15
CA PRO A 198 -7.40 -11.49 -2.68
C PRO A 198 -6.31 -10.87 -1.79
N LEU A 199 -5.09 -11.43 -1.83
CA LEU A 199 -3.94 -10.68 -1.32
C LEU A 199 -3.73 -9.46 -2.21
N THR A 200 -3.16 -8.38 -1.68
CA THR A 200 -2.99 -7.14 -2.44
C THR A 200 -1.53 -6.72 -2.50
N SER A 201 -1.12 -6.20 -3.65
CA SER A 201 0.21 -5.66 -3.88
C SER A 201 0.13 -4.41 -4.76
N LEU A 202 0.95 -3.41 -4.47
CA LEU A 202 1.24 -2.30 -5.37
C LEU A 202 2.24 -2.68 -6.47
N MET A 203 2.69 -3.94 -6.53
CA MET A 203 3.69 -4.43 -7.47
C MET A 203 4.94 -3.54 -7.44
N ILE A 204 5.45 -3.32 -6.22
CA ILE A 204 6.68 -2.59 -5.94
C ILE A 204 7.66 -3.56 -5.30
N CYS A 205 8.91 -3.56 -5.78
CA CYS A 205 9.97 -4.43 -5.29
C CYS A 205 10.25 -4.21 -3.81
N ASP A 206 10.47 -5.30 -3.08
CA ASP A 206 10.94 -5.26 -1.71
C ASP A 206 12.41 -4.82 -1.69
N ARG A 207 12.70 -3.75 -0.93
CA ARG A 207 14.09 -3.26 -0.75
C ARG A 207 15.02 -4.29 -0.12
N LYS A 208 14.48 -5.19 0.71
CA LYS A 208 15.25 -6.28 1.35
C LYS A 208 15.40 -7.49 0.44
N SER A 209 14.57 -7.62 -0.59
CA SER A 209 14.55 -8.73 -1.53
C SER A 209 14.14 -8.20 -2.90
N PRO A 210 15.07 -7.55 -3.64
CA PRO A 210 14.75 -6.80 -4.86
C PRO A 210 14.18 -7.66 -5.99
N THR A 211 14.30 -8.98 -5.88
CA THR A 211 13.70 -9.97 -6.78
C THR A 211 12.24 -10.28 -6.48
N LYS A 212 11.69 -9.75 -5.39
CA LYS A 212 10.32 -10.01 -4.93
C LYS A 212 9.51 -8.72 -4.85
N MET A 213 8.20 -8.84 -5.06
CA MET A 213 7.23 -7.78 -4.84
C MET A 213 6.69 -7.82 -3.42
N MET A 214 6.39 -6.65 -2.88
CA MET A 214 5.80 -6.48 -1.56
C MET A 214 4.31 -6.86 -1.57
N LEU A 215 3.90 -7.69 -0.62
CA LEU A 215 2.49 -7.90 -0.28
C LEU A 215 2.07 -6.94 0.83
N ASP A 216 1.03 -6.18 0.55
CA ASP A 216 0.60 -5.03 1.35
C ASP A 216 -0.51 -5.35 2.36
N ALA A 217 -1.06 -6.56 2.29
CA ALA A 217 -2.15 -7.01 3.14
C ALA A 217 -2.06 -8.52 3.42
N GLY A 218 -2.86 -8.98 4.39
CA GLY A 218 -3.12 -10.40 4.60
C GLY A 218 -2.03 -11.17 5.35
N HIS A 219 -1.29 -10.55 6.27
CA HIS A 219 -0.18 -11.17 7.01
C HIS A 219 -0.50 -12.55 7.60
N HIS A 220 -1.61 -12.70 8.34
CA HIS A 220 -1.97 -14.00 8.92
C HIS A 220 -2.28 -15.05 7.87
N ARG A 221 -2.84 -14.65 6.73
CA ARG A 221 -3.13 -15.56 5.62
C ARG A 221 -1.85 -15.94 4.88
N TRP A 222 -0.92 -15.01 4.72
CA TRP A 222 0.43 -15.30 4.21
C TRP A 222 1.12 -16.33 5.11
N ASN A 223 1.08 -16.14 6.45
CA ASN A 223 1.72 -17.07 7.40
C ASN A 223 1.10 -18.47 7.28
N ALA A 224 -0.23 -18.55 7.20
CA ALA A 224 -0.94 -19.81 6.98
C ALA A 224 -0.54 -20.49 5.67
N LEU A 225 -0.49 -19.75 4.55
CA LEU A 225 -0.06 -20.28 3.25
C LEU A 225 1.38 -20.79 3.31
N LYS A 226 2.28 -20.03 3.97
CA LYS A 226 3.70 -20.35 4.03
C LYS A 226 3.95 -21.64 4.80
N GLU A 227 3.29 -21.79 5.95
CA GLU A 227 3.35 -23.03 6.74
C GLU A 227 2.82 -24.24 5.96
N LEU A 228 1.68 -24.09 5.26
CA LEU A 228 1.11 -25.17 4.44
C LEU A 228 2.00 -25.54 3.25
N TRP A 229 2.63 -24.55 2.60
CA TRP A 229 3.52 -24.77 1.48
C TRP A 229 4.82 -25.47 1.91
N GLU A 230 5.45 -25.01 2.99
CA GLU A 230 6.65 -25.64 3.56
C GLU A 230 6.36 -27.08 4.02
N ALA A 231 5.15 -27.34 4.53
CA ALA A 231 4.69 -28.68 4.89
C ALA A 231 4.23 -29.55 3.69
N LYS A 232 4.17 -28.98 2.48
CA LYS A 232 3.65 -29.63 1.25
C LYS A 232 2.21 -30.14 1.39
N GLU A 233 1.39 -29.40 2.13
CA GLU A 233 -0.02 -29.72 2.37
C GLU A 233 -0.98 -29.02 1.39
N LEU A 234 -0.49 -28.07 0.60
CA LEU A 234 -1.27 -27.44 -0.47
C LEU A 234 -1.46 -28.40 -1.64
N THR A 235 -2.67 -28.43 -2.21
CA THR A 235 -2.95 -29.22 -3.41
C THR A 235 -2.20 -28.67 -4.62
N THR A 236 -1.88 -29.52 -5.59
CA THR A 236 -1.10 -29.14 -6.79
C THR A 236 -1.83 -28.15 -7.70
N ASP A 237 -3.15 -28.13 -7.64
CA ASP A 237 -4.04 -27.23 -8.37
C ASP A 237 -4.38 -25.96 -7.57
N PHE A 238 -3.90 -25.82 -6.33
CA PHE A 238 -4.17 -24.65 -5.51
C PHE A 238 -3.62 -23.39 -6.16
N LYS A 239 -4.42 -22.31 -6.15
CA LYS A 239 -4.05 -21.01 -6.70
C LYS A 239 -4.23 -19.90 -5.68
N ILE A 240 -3.30 -18.96 -5.67
CA ILE A 240 -3.26 -17.83 -4.76
C ILE A 240 -3.57 -16.55 -5.56
N PRO A 241 -4.71 -15.87 -5.31
CA PRO A 241 -5.04 -14.64 -6.00
C PRO A 241 -4.31 -13.44 -5.38
N VAL A 242 -3.57 -12.72 -6.21
CA VAL A 242 -2.96 -11.43 -5.88
C VAL A 242 -3.51 -10.34 -6.78
N PHE A 243 -4.12 -9.33 -6.14
CA PHE A 243 -4.69 -8.18 -6.80
C PHE A 243 -3.70 -7.01 -6.83
N ASP A 244 -3.49 -6.44 -8.02
CA ASP A 244 -2.69 -5.22 -8.20
C ASP A 244 -3.51 -3.99 -7.77
N LEU A 245 -3.11 -3.37 -6.67
CA LEU A 245 -3.77 -2.19 -6.10
C LEU A 245 -3.82 -1.01 -7.08
N LYS A 246 -2.94 -0.94 -8.09
CA LYS A 246 -3.02 0.09 -9.15
C LYS A 246 -4.33 -0.02 -9.95
N ARG A 247 -4.95 -1.20 -9.98
CA ARG A 247 -6.25 -1.46 -10.64
C ARG A 247 -7.45 -1.22 -9.74
N LEU A 248 -7.26 -0.78 -8.49
CA LEU A 248 -8.35 -0.58 -7.54
C LEU A 248 -9.31 0.52 -7.99
N ARG A 249 -8.77 1.60 -8.57
CA ARG A 249 -9.54 2.79 -8.96
C ARG A 249 -10.77 2.50 -9.82
N PRO A 250 -10.68 1.82 -10.99
CA PRO A 250 -11.85 1.54 -11.82
C PRO A 250 -12.85 0.55 -11.18
N ILE A 251 -12.48 -0.12 -10.09
CA ILE A 251 -13.31 -1.12 -9.42
C ILE A 251 -14.18 -0.51 -8.31
N VAL A 252 -13.68 0.53 -7.65
CA VAL A 252 -14.40 1.23 -6.55
C VAL A 252 -15.26 2.37 -7.08
N ARG A 253 -16.34 2.72 -6.36
CA ARG A 253 -17.21 3.86 -6.72
C ARG A 253 -16.44 5.19 -6.66
N ASP A 254 -16.85 6.15 -7.49
CA ASP A 254 -16.24 7.49 -7.56
C ASP A 254 -16.22 8.26 -6.24
N GLN A 255 -17.19 7.99 -5.35
CA GLN A 255 -17.21 8.59 -4.02
C GLN A 255 -15.99 8.24 -3.14
N TYR A 256 -15.22 7.22 -3.51
CA TYR A 256 -14.00 6.80 -2.82
C TYR A 256 -12.71 7.18 -3.58
N ASN A 257 -12.84 7.92 -4.69
CA ASN A 257 -11.81 8.17 -5.70
C ASN A 257 -10.92 9.42 -5.47
N PRO A 258 -11.36 10.55 -4.88
CA PRO A 258 -10.63 11.82 -4.96
C PRO A 258 -9.18 11.78 -4.46
N SER A 259 -8.90 11.02 -3.40
CA SER A 259 -7.54 10.85 -2.88
C SER A 259 -6.85 9.57 -3.37
N LEU A 260 -7.62 8.59 -3.87
CA LEU A 260 -7.10 7.28 -4.23
C LEU A 260 -6.29 7.31 -5.52
N GLU A 261 -6.76 8.04 -6.55
CA GLU A 261 -6.02 8.16 -7.82
C GLU A 261 -4.61 8.71 -7.60
N PHE A 262 -4.52 9.84 -6.89
CA PHE A 262 -3.24 10.47 -6.62
C PHE A 262 -2.34 9.56 -5.81
N ALA A 263 -2.88 8.91 -4.77
CA ALA A 263 -2.11 8.02 -3.91
C ALA A 263 -1.53 6.82 -4.65
N LEU A 264 -2.33 6.17 -5.52
CA LEU A 264 -1.86 5.05 -6.34
C LEU A 264 -0.80 5.48 -7.37
N ARG A 265 -0.93 6.66 -7.99
CA ARG A 265 0.11 7.20 -8.87
C ARG A 265 1.39 7.49 -8.10
N PHE A 266 1.26 8.13 -6.93
CA PHE A 266 2.38 8.50 -6.09
C PHE A 266 3.09 7.29 -5.48
N ALA A 267 2.41 6.15 -5.28
CA ALA A 267 3.04 4.90 -4.87
C ALA A 267 4.20 4.49 -5.78
N VAL A 268 4.05 4.66 -7.09
CA VAL A 268 5.05 4.28 -8.09
C VAL A 268 6.21 5.26 -8.12
N THR A 269 5.91 6.57 -8.09
CA THR A 269 6.93 7.61 -8.28
C THR A 269 7.63 8.01 -6.98
N GLY A 270 6.96 7.85 -5.83
CA GLY A 270 7.41 8.33 -4.52
C GLY A 270 8.25 7.33 -3.72
N GLY A 271 8.59 6.17 -4.30
CA GLY A 271 9.30 5.09 -3.60
C GLY A 271 8.57 4.67 -2.31
N THR A 272 9.29 4.38 -1.23
CA THR A 272 8.68 3.95 0.05
C THR A 272 7.75 4.99 0.65
N LEU A 273 8.04 6.29 0.52
CA LEU A 273 7.14 7.33 1.03
C LEU A 273 5.81 7.34 0.28
N GLY A 274 5.86 7.19 -1.05
CA GLY A 274 4.66 7.09 -1.87
C GLY A 274 3.87 5.83 -1.58
N HIS A 275 4.57 4.70 -1.45
CA HIS A 275 3.99 3.42 -1.05
C HIS A 275 3.23 3.52 0.27
N ASP A 276 3.89 3.98 1.34
CA ASP A 276 3.28 4.10 2.67
C ASP A 276 2.16 5.14 2.72
N PHE A 277 2.22 6.17 1.87
CA PHE A 277 1.14 7.13 1.68
C PHE A 277 -0.09 6.46 1.04
N ALA A 278 0.12 5.67 -0.01
CA ALA A 278 -0.97 4.95 -0.67
C ALA A 278 -1.68 3.98 0.26
N LEU A 279 -0.92 3.19 1.02
CA LEU A 279 -1.49 2.27 2.01
C LEU A 279 -2.28 3.01 3.09
N ARG A 280 -1.78 4.16 3.56
CA ARG A 280 -2.52 5.02 4.50
C ARG A 280 -3.83 5.56 3.93
N VAL A 281 -3.84 5.99 2.67
CA VAL A 281 -5.07 6.47 2.01
C VAL A 281 -6.09 5.35 1.87
N ILE A 282 -5.64 4.15 1.46
CA ILE A 282 -6.49 2.95 1.34
C ILE A 282 -7.07 2.56 2.71
N ALA A 283 -6.24 2.52 3.74
CA ALA A 283 -6.64 2.07 5.07
C ALA A 283 -7.50 3.10 5.84
N LYS A 284 -7.40 4.40 5.51
CA LYS A 284 -8.22 5.46 6.11
C LYS A 284 -9.71 5.34 5.75
N ASN A 285 -10.01 4.81 4.57
CA ASN A 285 -11.39 4.61 4.13
C ASN A 285 -11.84 3.19 4.50
N TRP A 286 -12.94 3.11 5.26
CA TRP A 286 -13.44 1.84 5.78
C TRP A 286 -13.76 0.82 4.69
N PHE A 287 -14.27 1.28 3.53
CA PHE A 287 -14.70 0.42 2.44
C PHE A 287 -13.52 -0.16 1.68
N THR A 288 -12.54 0.68 1.33
CA THR A 288 -11.31 0.22 0.68
C THR A 288 -10.51 -0.67 1.61
N ARG A 289 -10.36 -0.30 2.89
CA ARG A 289 -9.75 -1.16 3.91
C ARG A 289 -10.42 -2.53 4.00
N LEU A 290 -11.76 -2.56 4.05
CA LEU A 290 -12.52 -3.81 4.13
C LEU A 290 -12.27 -4.71 2.90
N CYS A 291 -12.25 -4.12 1.69
CA CYS A 291 -12.11 -4.88 0.45
C CYS A 291 -10.66 -5.32 0.16
N THR A 292 -9.66 -4.55 0.60
CA THR A 292 -8.24 -4.83 0.33
C THR A 292 -7.52 -5.53 1.49
N GLY A 293 -8.04 -5.42 2.72
CA GLY A 293 -7.36 -5.92 3.91
C GLY A 293 -6.08 -5.15 4.27
N VAL A 294 -5.87 -3.98 3.67
CA VAL A 294 -4.73 -3.10 4.00
C VAL A 294 -5.06 -2.35 5.29
N ASP A 295 -4.33 -2.66 6.36
CA ASP A 295 -4.50 -2.02 7.67
C ASP A 295 -3.37 -1.03 7.99
N CYS A 296 -3.69 -0.01 8.79
CA CYS A 296 -2.74 1.04 9.23
C CYS A 296 -1.76 0.58 10.34
N SER A 297 -1.33 -0.68 10.35
CA SER A 297 -0.34 -1.19 11.31
C SER A 297 1.08 -1.01 10.76
N TYR A 298 1.50 0.24 10.59
CA TYR A 298 2.88 0.61 10.22
C TYR A 298 3.49 1.58 11.23
#